data_AF-K1TS64-F1
#
_entry.id   AF-K1TS64-F1
#
_cell.length_a   1.000
_cell.length_b   1.000
_cell.length_c   1.000
_cell.angle_alpha   90.00
_cell.angle_beta   90.00
_cell.angle_gamma   90.00
#
_symmetry.space_group_name_H-M   'P 1'
#
loop_
_entity.id
_entity.type
_entity.pdbx_description
1 polymer ?
#
loop_
_entity_poly.entity_id
_entity_poly.type
_entity_poly.pdbx_seq_one_letter_code
_entity_poly.pdbx_strand_id
1 'polypeptide(L)' 'MQLHPLACTAFNADFDGDQMAVHLPLGNAAILEAQLLMLGSHNVLNPANGAPITVPSQDMVLGLYYITKPRKG' A
#
# COMPACT_ATOMS: atom_id res chain seq x y z
N MET A 1 -8.61 -11.65 -6.58
CA MET A 1 -7.75 -10.45 -6.77
C MET A 1 -6.65 -10.52 -5.73
N GLN A 2 -5.41 -10.15 -6.07
CA GLN A 2 -4.32 -10.09 -5.10
C GLN A 2 -3.91 -8.62 -4.94
N LEU A 3 -3.92 -8.13 -3.71
CA LEU A 3 -3.48 -6.77 -3.37
C LEU A 3 -2.16 -6.85 -2.60
N HIS A 4 -1.25 -5.93 -2.89
CA HIS A 4 0.02 -5.87 -2.16
C HIS A 4 -0.21 -5.43 -0.70
N PRO A 5 0.38 -6.08 0.32
CA PRO A 5 0.10 -5.80 1.74
C PRO A 5 0.33 -4.35 2.16
N LEU A 6 1.33 -3.67 1.59
CA LEU A 6 1.61 -2.25 1.88
C LEU A 6 0.56 -1.26 1.32
N ALA A 7 -0.34 -1.73 0.45
CA ALA A 7 -1.44 -0.91 -0.07
C ALA A 7 -2.73 -1.08 0.77
N CYS A 8 -2.83 -2.14 1.58
CA CYS A 8 -4.02 -2.43 2.41
C CYS A 8 -4.35 -1.29 3.37
N THR A 9 -3.32 -0.64 3.94
CA THR A 9 -3.49 0.53 4.84
C THR A 9 -4.10 1.73 4.12
N ALA A 10 -3.72 1.97 2.87
CA ALA A 10 -4.23 3.08 2.07
C ALA A 10 -5.69 2.85 1.63
N PHE A 11 -6.05 1.61 1.31
CA PHE A 11 -7.43 1.24 0.98
C PHE A 11 -8.31 0.98 2.21
N ASN A 12 -7.70 0.94 3.41
CA ASN A 12 -8.34 0.49 4.64
C ASN A 12 -9.09 -0.84 4.44
N ALA A 13 -8.44 -1.76 3.71
CA ALA A 13 -8.97 -3.07 3.38
C ALA A 13 -8.19 -4.16 4.12
N ASP A 14 -8.88 -5.19 4.56
CA ASP A 14 -8.27 -6.41 5.08
C ASP A 14 -8.61 -7.63 4.19
N PHE A 15 -8.31 -8.83 4.66
CA PHE A 15 -8.52 -10.07 3.90
C PHE A 15 -9.61 -10.96 4.52
N ASP A 16 -10.60 -10.37 5.19
CA ASP A 16 -11.69 -11.11 5.85
C ASP A 16 -12.92 -11.37 4.95
N GLY A 17 -12.96 -10.74 3.77
CA GLY A 17 -14.11 -10.81 2.85
C GLY A 17 -14.36 -9.53 2.04
N ASP A 18 -13.56 -8.48 2.25
CA ASP A 18 -13.65 -7.22 1.51
C ASP A 18 -13.68 -7.39 -0.03
N GLN A 19 -14.55 -6.60 -0.67
CA GLN A 19 -14.74 -6.59 -2.11
C GLN A 19 -14.15 -5.33 -2.74
N MET A 20 -13.45 -5.50 -3.87
CA MET A 20 -12.85 -4.40 -4.63
C MET A 20 -13.37 -4.36 -6.06
N ALA A 21 -13.79 -3.17 -6.52
CA ALA A 21 -14.17 -2.94 -7.90
C ALA A 21 -12.93 -2.67 -8.78
N VAL A 22 -12.93 -3.23 -9.99
CA VAL A 22 -11.85 -3.06 -10.98
C VAL A 22 -12.40 -2.39 -12.23
N HIS A 23 -11.81 -1.26 -12.60
CA HIS A 23 -12.19 -0.49 -13.77
C HIS A 23 -11.05 -0.46 -14.78
N LEU A 24 -11.37 -0.47 -16.09
CA LEU A 24 -10.39 -0.46 -17.17
C LEU A 24 -10.48 0.87 -17.95
N PRO A 25 -9.44 1.73 -17.92
CA PRO A 25 -9.41 2.94 -18.74
C PRO A 25 -9.18 2.56 -20.22
N LEU A 26 -10.05 3.04 -21.11
CA LEU A 26 -9.99 2.72 -22.55
C LEU A 26 -9.37 3.83 -23.40
N GLY A 27 -9.50 5.10 -22.99
CA GLY A 27 -8.99 6.25 -23.73
C GLY A 27 -7.51 6.49 -23.46
N ASN A 28 -6.73 6.86 -24.48
CA ASN A 28 -5.29 7.13 -24.34
C ASN A 28 -4.98 8.18 -23.27
N ALA A 29 -5.79 9.25 -23.19
CA ALA A 29 -5.66 10.28 -22.16
C ALA A 29 -5.92 9.71 -20.75
N ALA A 30 -6.95 8.88 -20.59
CA ALA A 30 -7.29 8.26 -19.31
C ALA A 30 -6.25 7.22 -18.87
N ILE A 31 -5.66 6.48 -19.81
CA ILE A 31 -4.56 5.55 -19.51
C ILE A 31 -3.34 6.34 -19.02
N LEU A 32 -2.99 7.43 -19.71
CA LEU A 32 -1.87 8.28 -19.34
C LEU A 32 -2.06 8.91 -17.94
N GLU A 33 -3.27 9.41 -17.66
CA GLU A 33 -3.62 9.96 -16.35
C GLU A 33 -3.55 8.90 -15.24
N ALA A 34 -4.10 7.71 -15.48
CA ALA A 34 -4.06 6.62 -14.50
C ALA A 34 -2.62 6.21 -14.17
N GLN A 35 -1.72 6.18 -15.16
CA GLN A 35 -0.31 5.85 -14.97
C GLN A 35 0.47 6.98 -14.27
N LEU A 36 0.19 8.25 -14.59
CA LEU A 36 0.94 9.37 -14.04
C LEU A 36 0.45 9.81 -12.66
N LEU A 37 -0.85 9.76 -12.39
CA LEU A 37 -1.43 10.32 -11.16
C LEU A 37 -1.99 9.25 -10.22
N MET A 38 -2.58 8.18 -10.76
CA MET A 38 -3.29 7.18 -9.95
C MET A 38 -2.44 5.96 -9.60
N LEU A 39 -1.21 5.86 -10.12
CA LEU A 39 -0.32 4.75 -9.86
C LEU A 39 0.09 4.72 -8.38
N GLY A 40 -0.04 3.56 -7.74
CA GLY A 40 0.22 3.40 -6.30
C GLY A 40 1.64 3.81 -5.87
N SER A 41 2.63 3.71 -6.75
CA SER A 41 4.02 4.14 -6.45
C SER A 41 4.17 5.65 -6.29
N HIS A 42 3.24 6.46 -6.82
CA HIS A 42 3.26 7.91 -6.62
C HIS A 42 2.56 8.33 -5.31
N ASN A 43 1.74 7.44 -4.75
CA ASN A 43 0.91 7.71 -3.57
C ASN A 43 1.54 7.14 -2.29
N VAL A 44 2.77 7.56 -1.97
CA VAL A 44 3.53 7.09 -0.79
C VAL A 44 3.16 7.86 0.48
N LEU A 45 2.79 9.13 0.34
CA LEU A 45 2.48 10.04 1.45
C LEU A 45 0.99 10.32 1.51
N ASN A 46 0.46 10.45 2.73
CA ASN A 46 -0.91 10.84 2.94
C ASN A 46 -1.07 12.35 2.66
N PRO A 47 -1.99 12.77 1.77
CA PRO A 47 -2.19 14.18 1.42
C PRO A 47 -2.65 15.04 2.60
N ALA A 48 -3.27 14.46 3.64
CA ALA A 48 -3.80 15.21 4.78
C ALA A 48 -2.73 15.63 5.80
N ASN A 49 -1.70 14.81 6.00
CA ASN A 49 -0.71 15.01 7.07
C ASN A 49 0.75 14.81 6.63
N GLY A 50 1.00 14.41 5.38
CA GLY A 50 2.33 14.16 4.84
C GLY A 50 3.03 12.93 5.42
N ALA A 51 2.37 12.14 6.27
CA ALA A 51 2.94 10.92 6.83
C ALA A 51 2.94 9.79 5.78
N PRO A 52 3.92 8.87 5.81
CA PRO A 52 3.95 7.74 4.89
C PRO A 52 2.80 6.77 5.19
N ILE A 53 2.05 6.40 4.15
CA ILE A 53 0.94 5.44 4.24
C ILE A 53 1.39 4.01 3.92
N THR A 54 2.46 3.85 3.15
CA THR A 54 3.03 2.55 2.75
C THR A 54 4.04 2.04 3.78
N VAL A 55 3.72 2.14 5.07
CA VAL A 55 4.59 1.65 6.15
C VAL A 55 4.37 0.16 6.40
N PRO A 56 5.43 -0.62 6.67
CA PRO A 56 5.29 -2.01 7.09
C PRO A 56 4.45 -2.10 8.36
N SER A 57 3.54 -3.06 8.42
CA SER A 57 2.66 -3.28 9.57
C SER A 57 2.72 -4.73 10.06
N GLN A 58 2.22 -4.96 11.27
CA GLN A 58 2.03 -6.27 11.90
C GLN A 58 3.28 -7.17 11.80
N ASP A 59 3.19 -8.28 11.06
CA ASP A 59 4.22 -9.32 10.99
C ASP A 59 5.54 -8.82 10.39
N MET A 60 5.49 -7.85 9.47
CA MET A 60 6.70 -7.27 8.90
C MET A 60 7.51 -6.53 9.97
N VAL A 61 6.82 -5.78 10.84
CA VAL A 61 7.45 -5.06 11.95
C VAL A 61 7.98 -6.06 12.98
N LEU A 62 7.23 -7.12 13.26
CA LEU A 62 7.66 -8.17 14.20
C LEU A 62 8.94 -8.87 13.73
N GLY A 63 9.03 -9.22 12.44
CA GLY A 63 10.22 -9.84 11.85
C GLY A 63 11.45 -8.93 11.91
N LEU A 64 11.29 -7.67 11.51
CA LEU A 64 12.36 -6.66 11.59
C LEU A 64 12.82 -6.45 13.04
N TYR A 65 11.88 -6.36 13.98
CA TYR A 65 12.19 -6.20 15.39
C TYR A 65 12.95 -7.41 15.96
N TYR A 66 12.53 -8.62 15.61
CA TYR A 66 13.18 -9.85 16.10
C TYR A 66 14.63 -9.96 15.62
N ILE A 67 14.90 -9.61 14.35
CA ILE A 67 16.25 -9.68 13.76
C ILE A 67 17.17 -8.58 14.32
N THR A 68 16.63 -7.39 14.57
CA THR A 68 17.40 -6.23 15.06
C THR A 68 17.60 -6.23 16.57
N LYS A 69 16.88 -7.08 17.32
CA LYS A 69 16.98 -7.17 18.77
C LYS A 69 18.40 -7.59 19.20
N PRO A 70 19.09 -6.80 20.04
CA PRO A 70 20.40 -7.17 20.54
C PRO A 70 20.31 -8.45 21.36
N ARG A 71 21.11 -9.45 21.01
CA ARG A 71 21.27 -10.65 21.83
C ARG A 71 22.17 -10.27 23.01
N LYS A 72 21.70 -10.56 24.24
CA LYS A 72 22.56 -10.53 25.42
C LYS A 72 23.51 -11.72 25.32
N GLY A 73 24.67 -11.48 24.73
CA GLY A 73 25.91 -12.23 24.91
C GLY A 73 26.87 -11.38 25.71
#